data_AF-A0A0N4TZL3-F1
#
_entry.id   AF-A0A0N4TZL3-F1
#
_cell.length_a   1.000
_cell.length_b   1.000
_cell.length_c   1.000
_cell.angle_alpha   90.00
_cell.angle_beta   90.00
_cell.angle_gamma   90.00
#
_symmetry.space_group_name_H-M   'P 1'
#
loop_
_entity.id
_entity.type
_entity.pdbx_description
1 polymer ?
#
loop_
_entity_poly.entity_id
_entity_poly.type
_entity_poly.pdbx_seq_one_letter_code
_entity_poly.pdbx_strand_id
1 'polypeptide(L)'
;LGVNFAIQEGLKASKSRIEWFNHNDVNDLERLLMEQAERDRKFPKLASKTRRFMVVEGLYMNSGDLCPLPELMALKWKYKVRIFIDESLSIGVIGKTGRG
;
A
#
# COMPACT_ATOMS: atom_id res chain seq x y z
N LEU A 1 -3.18 -5.26 -12.86
CA LEU A 1 -1.76 -5.54 -12.59
C LEU A 1 -1.55 -5.40 -11.09
N GLY A 2 -1.05 -6.44 -10.42
CA GLY A 2 -0.74 -6.40 -8.99
C GLY A 2 0.72 -6.04 -8.74
N VAL A 3 1.08 -5.92 -7.47
CA VAL A 3 2.48 -5.88 -7.01
C VAL A 3 3.26 -7.13 -7.45
N ASN A 4 4.59 -7.10 -7.43
CA ASN A 4 5.44 -8.23 -7.82
C ASN A 4 5.11 -9.55 -7.10
N PHE A 5 5.52 -10.66 -7.72
CA PHE A 5 5.20 -12.01 -7.27
C PHE A 5 5.63 -12.30 -5.82
N ALA A 6 6.80 -11.81 -5.41
CA ALA A 6 7.30 -12.03 -4.05
C ALA A 6 6.40 -11.38 -2.99
N ILE A 7 5.93 -10.15 -3.24
CA ILE A 7 4.97 -9.49 -2.36
C ILE A 7 3.66 -10.28 -2.31
N GLN A 8 3.15 -10.75 -3.46
CA GLN A 8 1.90 -11.52 -3.50
C GLN A 8 1.98 -12.80 -2.65
N GLU A 9 3.07 -13.55 -2.75
CA GLU A 9 3.27 -14.76 -1.94
C GLU A 9 3.45 -14.42 -0.45
N GLY A 10 4.16 -13.35 -0.13
CA GLY A 10 4.28 -12.85 1.25
C GLY A 10 2.93 -12.47 1.86
N LEU A 11 2.06 -11.79 1.10
CA LEU A 11 0.70 -11.46 1.52
C LEU A 11 -0.13 -12.72 1.79
N LYS A 12 -0.09 -13.73 0.91
CA LYS A 12 -0.77 -15.01 1.11
C LYS A 12 -0.26 -15.74 2.37
N ALA A 13 1.06 -15.82 2.53
CA ALA A 13 1.68 -16.47 3.69
C ALA A 13 1.33 -15.79 5.02
N SER A 14 1.08 -14.47 5.01
CA SER A 14 0.73 -13.71 6.21
C SER A 14 -0.61 -14.11 6.85
N LYS A 15 -1.50 -14.78 6.08
CA LYS A 15 -2.88 -15.11 6.48
C LYS A 15 -3.69 -13.90 6.97
N SER A 16 -3.30 -12.70 6.56
CA SER A 16 -4.00 -11.46 6.87
C SER A 16 -5.22 -11.28 5.97
N ARG A 17 -6.11 -10.37 6.33
CA ARG A 17 -7.15 -9.89 5.40
C ARG A 17 -6.49 -9.00 4.35
N ILE A 18 -6.59 -9.40 3.09
CA ILE A 18 -5.99 -8.70 1.95
C ILE A 18 -7.11 -7.99 1.19
N GLU A 19 -6.92 -6.70 0.93
CA GLU A 19 -7.78 -5.89 0.07
C GLU A 19 -6.91 -5.36 -1.07
N TRP A 20 -7.34 -5.58 -2.31
CA TRP A 20 -6.65 -5.09 -3.50
C TRP A 20 -7.30 -3.79 -3.95
N PHE A 21 -6.49 -2.81 -4.36
CA PHE A 21 -6.95 -1.60 -5.04
C PHE A 21 -6.45 -1.61 -6.49
N ASN A 22 -7.15 -0.88 -7.36
CA ASN A 22 -6.77 -0.75 -8.77
C ASN A 22 -5.39 -0.09 -8.92
N HIS A 23 -4.62 -0.53 -9.92
CA HIS A 23 -3.25 -0.06 -10.13
C HIS A 23 -3.18 1.48 -10.22
N ASN A 24 -2.38 2.09 -9.33
CA ASN A 24 -2.21 3.54 -9.20
C ASN A 24 -3.51 4.37 -8.98
N ASP A 25 -4.63 3.72 -8.68
CA ASP A 25 -5.90 4.41 -8.41
C ASP A 25 -6.00 4.80 -6.93
N VAL A 26 -5.62 6.04 -6.65
CA VAL A 26 -5.67 6.62 -5.30
C VAL A 26 -7.10 6.73 -4.78
N ASN A 27 -8.09 6.92 -5.66
CA ASN A 27 -9.49 7.06 -5.25
C ASN A 27 -10.08 5.72 -4.82
N ASP A 28 -9.76 4.64 -5.55
CA ASP A 28 -10.16 3.29 -5.16
C ASP A 28 -9.50 2.87 -3.84
N LEU A 29 -8.22 3.19 -3.66
CA LEU A 29 -7.53 3.00 -2.39
C LEU A 29 -8.20 3.79 -1.25
N GLU A 30 -8.52 5.07 -1.47
CA GLU A 30 -9.20 5.88 -0.47
C GLU A 30 -10.58 5.32 -0.11
N ARG A 31 -11.36 4.85 -1.09
CA ARG A 31 -12.65 4.18 -0.85
C ARG A 31 -12.49 2.98 0.09
N LEU A 32 -11.51 2.11 -0.16
CA LEU A 32 -11.22 0.95 0.70
C LEU A 32 -10.79 1.36 2.12
N LEU A 33 -9.99 2.42 2.24
CA LEU A 33 -9.58 2.96 3.54
C LEU A 33 -10.76 3.56 4.32
N MET A 34 -11.68 4.23 3.64
CA MET A 34 -12.93 4.74 4.23
C MET A 34 -13.78 3.58 4.76
N GLU A 35 -14.02 2.55 3.94
CA GLU A 35 -14.78 1.36 4.34
C GLU A 35 -14.13 0.64 5.53
N GLN A 36 -12.79 0.56 5.56
CA GLN A 36 -12.07 0.01 6.70
C GLN A 36 -12.23 0.88 7.95
N ALA A 37 -12.15 2.21 7.82
CA ALA A 37 -12.33 3.13 8.94
C ALA A 37 -13.75 3.05 9.53
N GLU A 38 -14.78 2.88 8.69
CA GLU A 38 -16.14 2.62 9.15
C GLU A 38 -16.26 1.30 9.90
N ARG A 39 -15.60 0.24 9.40
CA ARG A 39 -15.53 -1.05 10.08
C ARG A 39 -14.87 -0.93 11.45
N ASP A 40 -13.83 -0.10 11.56
CA ASP A 40 -13.11 0.14 12.81
C ASP A 40 -13.96 0.87 13.84
N ARG A 41 -14.78 1.84 13.39
CA ARG A 41 -15.76 2.52 14.25
C ARG A 41 -16.81 1.55 14.78
N LYS A 42 -17.25 0.58 13.96
CA LYS A 42 -18.21 -0.46 14.38
C LYS A 42 -17.61 -1.45 15.38
N PHE A 43 -16.31 -1.76 15.28
CA PHE A 43 -15.63 -2.76 16.11
C PHE A 43 -14.34 -2.21 16.76
N PRO A 44 -14.44 -1.23 17.68
CA PRO A 44 -13.28 -0.48 18.17
C PRO A 44 -12.28 -1.34 18.96
N LYS A 45 -12.76 -2.33 19.73
CA LYS A 45 -11.89 -3.26 20.48
C LYS A 45 -11.01 -4.09 19.54
N LEU A 46 -11.57 -4.60 18.45
CA LEU A 46 -10.81 -5.33 17.44
C LEU A 46 -9.87 -4.38 16.70
N ALA A 47 -10.36 -3.21 16.29
CA ALA A 47 -9.59 -2.22 15.56
C ALA A 47 -8.31 -1.79 16.31
N SER A 48 -8.38 -1.63 17.64
CA SER A 48 -7.23 -1.27 18.48
C SER A 48 -6.10 -2.29 18.47
N LYS A 49 -6.40 -3.56 18.18
CA LYS A 49 -5.45 -4.68 18.14
C LYS A 49 -4.97 -4.98 16.71
N THR A 50 -5.69 -4.50 15.71
CA THR A 50 -5.40 -4.77 14.29
C THR A 50 -4.45 -3.72 13.74
N ARG A 51 -3.33 -4.17 13.16
CA ARG A 51 -2.42 -3.32 12.38
C ARG A 51 -2.85 -3.31 10.92
N ARG A 52 -2.74 -2.15 10.26
CA ARG A 52 -3.05 -1.97 8.83
C ARG A 52 -1.77 -1.59 8.09
N PHE A 53 -1.54 -2.24 6.95
CA PHE A 53 -0.39 -2.03 6.10
C PHE A 53 -0.88 -1.78 4.67
N MET A 54 -0.39 -0.71 4.07
CA MET A 54 -0.45 -0.44 2.65
C MET A 54 0.87 -0.92 2.04
N VAL A 55 0.81 -1.69 0.95
CA VAL A 55 2.00 -2.26 0.32
C VAL A 55 1.98 -1.88 -1.16
N VAL A 56 3.05 -1.25 -1.62
CA VAL A 56 3.21 -0.75 -2.99
C VAL A 56 4.64 -0.96 -3.48
N GLU A 57 4.84 -0.91 -4.79
CA GLU A 57 6.17 -0.81 -5.40
C GLU A 57 6.43 0.66 -5.75
N GLY A 58 7.64 1.17 -5.51
CA GLY A 58 8.02 2.53 -5.90
C GLY A 58 8.04 2.69 -7.42
N LEU A 59 8.65 1.72 -8.10
CA LEU A 59 8.60 1.51 -9.54
C LEU A 59 8.03 0.12 -9.82
N TYR A 60 6.87 0.05 -10.45
CA TYR A 60 6.15 -1.21 -10.66
C TYR A 60 6.81 -2.07 -11.74
N MET A 61 7.19 -3.30 -11.38
CA MET A 61 7.84 -4.25 -12.30
C MET A 61 7.05 -4.51 -13.58
N ASN A 62 5.72 -4.55 -13.47
CA ASN A 62 4.85 -5.01 -14.54
C ASN A 62 4.45 -3.91 -15.53
N SER A 63 4.40 -2.65 -15.10
CA SER A 63 4.00 -1.51 -15.95
C SER A 63 5.13 -0.53 -16.24
N GLY A 64 6.14 -0.46 -15.36
CA GLY A 64 7.17 0.57 -15.41
C GLY A 64 6.71 1.93 -14.88
N ASP A 65 5.50 2.00 -14.32
CA ASP A 65 4.97 3.24 -13.73
C ASP A 65 5.54 3.47 -12.33
N LEU A 66 5.67 4.73 -11.94
CA LEU A 66 5.95 5.11 -10.56
C LEU A 66 4.66 5.11 -9.74
N CYS A 67 4.76 4.79 -8.45
CA CYS A 67 3.63 4.99 -7.55
C CYS A 67 3.36 6.49 -7.28
N PRO A 68 2.09 6.90 -7.06
CA PRO A 68 1.74 8.27 -6.68
C PRO A 68 2.08 8.53 -5.21
N LEU A 69 3.39 8.54 -4.89
CA LEU A 69 3.90 8.55 -3.52
C LEU A 69 3.38 9.73 -2.67
N PRO A 70 3.32 10.99 -3.16
CA PRO A 70 2.78 12.10 -2.38
C PRO A 70 1.34 11.86 -1.89
N GLU A 71 0.48 11.34 -2.76
CA GLU A 71 -0.92 11.04 -2.51
C GLU A 71 -1.06 9.85 -1.54
N LEU A 72 -0.28 8.79 -1.77
CA LEU A 72 -0.25 7.63 -0.86
C LEU A 72 0.21 8.03 0.54
N MET A 73 1.18 8.94 0.66
CA MET A 73 1.64 9.48 1.93
C MET A 73 0.55 10.33 2.61
N ALA A 74 -0.21 11.13 1.86
CA ALA A 74 -1.35 11.86 2.42
C ALA A 74 -2.41 10.92 3.02
N LEU A 75 -2.75 9.84 2.30
CA LEU A 75 -3.68 8.81 2.78
C LEU A 75 -3.12 8.05 3.99
N LYS A 76 -1.83 7.70 3.97
CA LYS A 76 -1.14 7.07 5.11
C LYS A 76 -1.36 7.86 6.39
N TRP A 77 -1.14 9.18 6.35
CA TRP A 77 -1.31 10.04 7.53
C TRP A 77 -2.78 10.22 7.91
N LYS A 78 -3.66 10.43 6.93
CA LYS A 78 -5.11 10.61 7.13
C LYS A 78 -5.74 9.39 7.82
N TYR A 79 -5.44 8.18 7.35
CA TYR A 79 -6.03 6.94 7.85
C TYR A 79 -5.14 6.18 8.86
N LYS A 80 -3.97 6.74 9.20
CA LYS A 80 -3.01 6.20 10.19
C LYS A 80 -2.60 4.75 9.93
N VAL A 81 -2.37 4.43 8.66
CA VAL A 81 -1.87 3.11 8.24
C VAL A 81 -0.35 3.12 8.12
N ARG A 82 0.29 1.94 8.20
CA ARG A 82 1.72 1.79 7.88
C ARG A 82 1.87 1.57 6.39
N ILE A 83 3.01 1.93 5.82
CA ILE A 83 3.31 1.70 4.41
C ILE A 83 4.59 0.89 4.28
N PHE A 84 4.59 -0.09 3.38
CA PHE A 84 5.77 -0.73 2.83
C PHE A 84 5.88 -0.34 1.37
N ILE A 85 7.06 0.13 0.97
CA ILE A 85 7.39 0.52 -0.39
C ILE A 85 8.54 -0.37 -0.81
N ASP A 86 8.34 -1.15 -1.86
CA ASP A 86 9.40 -1.94 -2.49
C ASP A 86 10.11 -1.09 -3.54
N GLU A 87 11.40 -0.80 -3.29
CA GLU A 87 12.26 0.03 -4.15
C GLU A 87 13.27 -0.83 -4.94
N SER A 88 13.04 -2.14 -5.07
CA SER A 88 13.99 -3.07 -5.69
C SER A 88 14.34 -2.72 -7.15
N LEU A 89 13.44 -2.03 -7.86
CA LEU A 89 13.63 -1.62 -9.26
C LEU A 89 13.96 -0.13 -9.45
N SER A 90 13.72 0.70 -8.45
CA SER A 90 13.95 2.15 -8.49
C SER A 90 15.30 2.53 -7.87
N ILE A 91 15.87 1.70 -6.98
CA ILE A 91 17.16 1.95 -6.37
C ILE A 91 18.26 2.04 -7.44
N GLY A 92 19.09 3.07 -7.36
CA GLY A 92 20.11 3.40 -8.35
C GLY A 92 19.59 4.09 -9.62
N VAL A 93 18.27 4.18 -9.82
CA VAL A 93 17.65 4.69 -11.06
C VAL A 93 16.85 5.97 -10.81
N ILE A 94 16.14 6.05 -9.69
CA ILE A 94 15.22 7.15 -9.37
C ILE A 94 15.77 8.02 -8.22
N GLY A 95 15.49 9.32 -8.32
CA GLY A 95 15.92 10.35 -7.37
C GLY A 95 17.35 10.83 -7.59
N LYS A 96 17.65 12.07 -7.16
CA LYS A 96 18.98 12.70 -7.37
C LYS A 96 20.15 11.89 -6.80
N THR A 97 19.89 11.08 -5.78
CA THR A 97 20.89 10.24 -5.11
C THR A 97 20.68 8.74 -5.37
N GLY A 98 19.78 8.35 -6.28
CA GLY A 98 19.54 6.94 -6.63
C GLY A 98 19.04 6.08 -5.47
N ARG A 99 18.21 6.61 -4.57
CA ARG A 99 17.70 5.86 -3.41
C ARG A 99 16.30 5.27 -3.64
N GLY A 100 15.71 5.51 -4.80
CA GLY A 100 14.25 5.56 -4.94
C GLY A 100 13.76 6.98 -4.77
#